data_AF-S8CX04-F1
#
_entry.id   AF-S8CX04-F1
#
_cell.length_a   1.000
_cell.length_b   1.000
_cell.length_c   1.000
_cell.angle_alpha   90.00
_cell.angle_beta   90.00
_cell.angle_gamma   90.00
#
_symmetry.space_group_name_H-M   'P 1'
#
loop_
_entity.id
_entity.type
_entity.pdbx_description
1 polymer ?
#
loop_
_entity_poly.entity_id
_entity_poly.type
_entity_poly.pdbx_seq_one_letter_code
_entity_poly.pdbx_strand_id
1 'polypeptide(L)'
;MTTQPNHAFGKCSVFQAPKRWLTSIADCRSKKTVIKIHGAPPSAPTRRAIAAVEEKGLNYEFVLVDMATAQHKKQPFISINYDIVQPYYEIETVPVFEDGDMKPCESRFITGYIARTYAGEGTPLVPSDPKEWTAVIQWSEVESQQFDPTASKLSCELVIKAIFGRTTDEAAVEELKAKLMRIQER
;
A
#
# COMPACT_ATOMS: atom_id res chain seq x y z
N MET A 1 -41.79 -25.09 34.88
CA MET A 1 -42.35 -25.99 33.85
C MET A 1 -43.18 -25.09 32.95
N THR A 2 -42.85 -24.78 31.70
CA THR A 2 -42.27 -25.58 30.62
C THR A 2 -41.66 -24.63 29.57
N THR A 3 -40.49 -25.02 29.09
CA THR A 3 -39.70 -24.48 27.99
C THR A 3 -40.24 -24.88 26.61
N GLN A 4 -40.02 -24.06 25.58
CA GLN A 4 -39.83 -24.46 24.17
C GLN A 4 -39.18 -23.28 23.36
N PRO A 5 -38.55 -23.50 22.18
CA PRO A 5 -37.11 -23.78 22.11
C PRO A 5 -36.30 -22.79 21.26
N ASN A 6 -34.98 -22.83 21.48
CA ASN A 6 -33.93 -22.17 20.71
C ASN A 6 -33.86 -22.67 19.27
N HIS A 7 -33.92 -21.77 18.29
CA HIS A 7 -33.38 -22.02 16.95
C HIS A 7 -31.86 -21.73 16.95
N ALA A 8 -31.09 -22.81 16.86
CA ALA A 8 -29.64 -22.76 16.68
C ALA A 8 -29.32 -22.41 15.21
N PHE A 9 -28.60 -21.32 14.98
CA PHE A 9 -27.87 -21.10 13.73
C PHE A 9 -26.67 -22.04 13.71
N GLY A 10 -26.67 -22.95 12.74
CA GLY A 10 -25.61 -23.92 12.49
C GLY A 10 -24.27 -23.23 12.21
N LYS A 11 -23.22 -23.71 12.87
CA LYS A 11 -21.83 -23.32 12.61
C LYS A 11 -21.40 -23.94 11.28
N CYS A 12 -21.21 -23.14 10.25
CA CYS A 12 -20.47 -23.55 9.05
C CYS A 12 -18.98 -23.58 9.42
N SER A 13 -18.37 -24.77 9.46
CA SER A 13 -17.03 -25.03 9.98
C SER A 13 -15.95 -25.07 8.90
N VAL A 14 -15.90 -24.09 8.01
CA VAL A 14 -14.86 -24.00 6.98
C VAL A 14 -14.30 -22.58 7.01
N PHE A 15 -12.99 -22.46 7.28
CA PHE A 15 -12.23 -21.25 7.67
C PHE A 15 -12.19 -20.95 9.17
N GLN A 16 -11.55 -21.83 9.94
CA GLN A 16 -10.87 -21.42 11.17
C GLN A 16 -9.53 -20.77 10.79
N ALA A 17 -9.50 -19.43 10.75
CA ALA A 17 -8.23 -18.73 10.85
C ALA A 17 -7.54 -19.16 12.16
N PRO A 18 -6.22 -19.38 12.17
CA PRO A 18 -5.54 -19.83 13.38
C PRO A 18 -5.78 -18.83 14.51
N LYS A 19 -6.15 -19.30 15.71
CA LYS A 19 -6.45 -18.43 16.88
C LYS A 19 -5.31 -17.48 17.28
N ARG A 20 -4.11 -17.71 16.76
CA ARG A 20 -2.91 -16.87 16.94
C ARG A 20 -3.03 -15.48 16.32
N TRP A 21 -3.92 -15.27 15.34
CA TRP A 21 -4.05 -14.01 14.60
C TRP A 21 -4.94 -12.97 15.31
N LEU A 22 -5.90 -13.41 16.14
CA LEU A 22 -6.88 -12.51 16.75
C LEU A 22 -6.39 -11.84 18.05
N THR A 23 -5.48 -12.47 18.80
CA THR A 23 -4.89 -11.89 20.01
C THR A 23 -3.82 -10.84 19.72
N SER A 24 -3.29 -10.77 18.49
CA SER A 24 -2.20 -9.85 18.12
C SER A 24 -2.67 -8.41 17.85
N ILE A 25 -3.93 -8.21 17.44
CA ILE A 25 -4.39 -6.89 16.96
C ILE A 25 -4.61 -5.90 18.11
N ALA A 26 -5.03 -6.39 19.29
CA ALA A 26 -5.30 -5.55 20.44
C ALA A 26 -4.03 -5.16 21.22
N ASP A 27 -2.97 -5.99 21.15
CA ASP A 27 -1.76 -5.85 21.98
C ASP A 27 -0.59 -5.11 21.27
N CYS A 28 -0.69 -4.86 19.95
CA CYS A 28 0.29 -4.07 19.19
C CYS A 28 0.43 -2.62 19.69
N ARG A 29 -0.53 -2.11 20.48
CA ARG A 29 -0.55 -0.70 20.89
C ARG A 29 0.47 -0.37 22.00
N SER A 30 1.11 -1.35 22.63
CA SER A 30 2.02 -1.14 23.78
C SER A 30 3.50 -0.99 23.43
N LYS A 31 3.93 -1.37 22.22
CA LYS A 31 5.28 -1.13 21.72
C LYS A 31 5.21 -0.15 20.56
N LYS A 32 5.39 1.13 20.84
CA LYS A 32 5.52 2.16 19.79
C LYS A 32 6.90 2.02 19.15
N THR A 33 7.07 1.02 18.29
CA THR A 33 8.25 0.90 17.43
C THR A 33 8.23 2.04 16.42
N VAL A 34 9.40 2.54 16.06
CA VAL A 34 9.52 3.58 15.02
C VAL A 34 9.15 2.96 13.67
N ILE A 35 8.20 3.58 12.98
CA ILE A 35 7.80 3.20 11.63
C ILE A 35 9.01 3.32 10.70
N LYS A 36 9.24 2.33 9.83
CA LYS A 36 10.27 2.42 8.78
C LYS A 36 9.67 2.30 7.40
N ILE A 37 10.17 3.12 6.48
CA ILE A 37 9.77 3.07 5.08
C ILE A 37 11.03 2.76 4.26
N HIS A 38 11.13 1.53 3.77
CA HIS A 38 12.19 1.10 2.87
C HIS A 38 11.80 1.45 1.45
N GLY A 39 12.49 2.39 0.82
CA GLY A 39 12.16 2.76 -0.54
C GLY A 39 13.13 3.72 -1.21
N ALA A 40 12.71 4.24 -2.35
CA ALA A 40 13.51 5.15 -3.16
C ALA A 40 12.74 6.46 -3.37
N PRO A 41 13.35 7.64 -3.12
CA PRO A 41 12.70 8.93 -3.33
C PRO A 41 12.04 9.14 -4.72
N PRO A 42 12.64 8.70 -5.85
CA PRO A 42 12.00 8.85 -7.16
C PRO A 42 10.83 7.88 -7.40
N SER A 43 10.64 6.87 -6.55
CA SER A 43 9.53 5.91 -6.66
C SER A 43 8.20 6.53 -6.25
N ALA A 44 7.23 6.58 -7.16
CA ALA A 44 5.88 7.06 -6.87
C ALA A 44 5.16 6.23 -5.78
N PRO A 45 5.20 4.88 -5.81
CA PRO A 45 4.71 4.05 -4.70
C PRO A 45 5.31 4.41 -3.34
N THR A 46 6.60 4.70 -3.26
CA THR A 46 7.26 5.11 -2.01
C THR A 46 6.72 6.46 -1.53
N ARG A 47 6.58 7.44 -2.43
CA ARG A 47 5.97 8.74 -2.10
C ARG A 47 4.52 8.63 -1.64
N ARG A 48 3.75 7.67 -2.17
CA ARG A 48 2.37 7.42 -1.73
C ARG A 48 2.31 6.98 -0.27
N ALA A 49 3.20 6.07 0.14
CA ALA A 49 3.30 5.66 1.54
C ALA A 49 3.74 6.81 2.45
N ILE A 50 4.78 7.57 2.04
CA ILE A 50 5.25 8.76 2.77
C ILE A 50 4.11 9.76 2.95
N ALA A 51 3.37 10.09 1.90
CA ALA A 51 2.27 11.04 1.96
C ALA A 51 1.21 10.62 3.01
N ALA A 52 0.86 9.34 3.09
CA ALA A 52 -0.08 8.86 4.10
C ALA A 52 0.46 8.97 5.53
N VAL A 53 1.76 8.73 5.74
CA VAL A 53 2.40 8.88 7.07
C VAL A 53 2.47 10.35 7.48
N GLU A 54 2.84 11.23 6.56
CA GLU A 54 2.90 12.68 6.78
C GLU A 54 1.52 13.29 7.06
N GLU A 55 0.49 12.92 6.30
CA GLU A 55 -0.90 13.34 6.55
C GLU A 55 -1.42 12.88 7.92
N LYS A 56 -0.90 11.76 8.42
CA LYS A 56 -1.19 11.26 9.77
C LYS A 56 -0.34 11.91 10.86
N GLY A 57 0.65 12.73 10.52
CA GLY A 57 1.57 13.35 11.47
C GLY A 57 2.42 12.34 12.22
N LEU A 58 2.70 11.18 11.61
CA LEU A 58 3.45 10.09 12.22
C LEU A 58 4.96 10.28 12.00
N ASN A 59 5.75 9.97 13.01
CA ASN A 59 7.20 9.91 12.88
C ASN A 59 7.63 8.61 12.20
N TYR A 60 8.53 8.69 11.23
CA TYR A 60 9.08 7.53 10.53
C TYR A 60 10.57 7.70 10.23
N GLU A 61 11.25 6.59 10.07
CA GLU A 61 12.59 6.50 9.53
C GLU A 61 12.50 6.12 8.05
N PHE A 62 13.12 6.93 7.17
CA PHE A 62 13.24 6.57 5.76
C PHE A 62 14.53 5.78 5.53
N VAL A 63 14.38 4.51 5.13
CA VAL A 63 15.50 3.63 4.81
C VAL A 63 15.70 3.62 3.29
N LEU A 64 16.77 4.26 2.84
CA LEU A 64 17.08 4.35 1.42
C LEU A 64 17.37 2.97 0.82
N VAL A 65 16.67 2.64 -0.26
CA VAL A 65 16.93 1.47 -1.09
C VAL A 65 17.50 1.94 -2.43
N ASP A 66 18.74 1.54 -2.71
CA ASP A 66 19.41 1.90 -3.94
C ASP A 66 18.87 1.08 -5.13
N MET A 67 18.10 1.76 -5.97
CA MET A 67 17.52 1.18 -7.17
C MET A 67 18.56 1.03 -8.29
N ALA A 68 19.63 1.84 -8.31
CA ALA A 68 20.66 1.79 -9.36
C ALA A 68 21.51 0.53 -9.25
N THR A 69 21.80 0.08 -8.03
CA THR A 69 22.52 -1.18 -7.77
C THR A 69 21.59 -2.40 -7.65
N ALA A 70 20.29 -2.22 -7.92
CA ALA A 70 19.25 -3.23 -7.76
C ALA A 70 19.20 -3.84 -6.35
N GLN A 71 19.38 -3.02 -5.31
CA GLN A 71 19.33 -3.49 -3.91
C GLN A 71 17.98 -4.11 -3.55
N HIS A 72 16.89 -3.63 -4.16
CA HIS A 72 15.55 -4.20 -4.02
C HIS A 72 15.42 -5.66 -4.49
N LYS A 73 16.42 -6.18 -5.21
CA LYS A 73 16.52 -7.58 -5.66
C LYS A 73 17.61 -8.36 -4.93
N LYS A 74 18.12 -7.84 -3.83
CA LYS A 74 19.23 -8.44 -3.07
C LYS A 74 18.90 -8.54 -1.60
N GLN A 75 19.62 -9.41 -0.91
CA GLN A 75 19.63 -9.44 0.55
C GLN A 75 20.28 -8.15 1.10
N PRO A 76 19.81 -7.62 2.24
CA PRO A 76 18.74 -8.14 3.11
C PRO A 76 17.31 -7.75 2.69
N PHE A 77 17.15 -6.88 1.68
CA PHE A 77 15.84 -6.27 1.35
C PHE A 77 14.77 -7.29 0.97
N ILE A 78 15.14 -8.28 0.15
CA ILE A 78 14.25 -9.38 -0.24
C ILE A 78 13.61 -10.05 0.97
N SER A 79 14.41 -10.34 2.01
CA SER A 79 13.90 -11.00 3.21
C SER A 79 12.93 -10.13 4.00
N ILE A 80 13.12 -8.81 4.03
CA ILE A 80 12.20 -7.88 4.70
C ILE A 80 10.81 -7.90 4.03
N ASN A 81 10.77 -7.96 2.70
CA ASN A 81 9.53 -7.88 1.94
C ASN A 81 8.65 -9.14 2.02
N TYR A 82 9.22 -10.27 2.45
CA TYR A 82 8.54 -11.57 2.38
C TYR A 82 7.80 -11.99 3.65
N ASP A 83 7.97 -11.31 4.78
CA ASP A 83 7.45 -11.78 6.07
C ASP A 83 5.90 -11.89 6.13
N ILE A 84 5.15 -11.04 5.41
CA ILE A 84 3.67 -11.11 5.35
C ILE A 84 3.14 -11.85 4.12
N VAL A 85 3.90 -11.89 3.02
CA VAL A 85 3.41 -12.26 1.67
C VAL A 85 3.75 -13.70 1.28
N GLN A 86 4.59 -14.38 2.04
CA GLN A 86 4.96 -15.76 1.74
C GLN A 86 3.77 -16.73 1.88
N PRO A 87 3.58 -17.70 0.96
CA PRO A 87 4.48 -18.13 -0.13
C PRO A 87 4.05 -17.78 -1.57
N TYR A 88 3.14 -16.82 -1.82
CA TYR A 88 2.45 -16.74 -3.13
C TYR A 88 2.94 -15.64 -4.09
N TYR A 89 3.78 -14.70 -3.67
CA TYR A 89 4.16 -13.55 -4.51
C TYR A 89 5.64 -13.17 -4.34
N GLU A 90 6.37 -13.12 -5.46
CA GLU A 90 7.69 -12.50 -5.57
C GLU A 90 7.51 -11.00 -5.76
N ILE A 91 7.59 -10.23 -4.68
CA ILE A 91 7.54 -8.76 -4.75
C ILE A 91 8.98 -8.25 -4.67
N GLU A 92 9.48 -7.72 -5.78
CA GLU A 92 10.79 -7.07 -5.89
C GLU A 92 10.66 -5.54 -5.98
N THR A 93 9.55 -4.98 -5.51
CA THR A 93 9.24 -3.55 -5.65
C THR A 93 9.35 -2.83 -4.31
N VAL A 94 9.56 -1.51 -4.37
CA VAL A 94 9.49 -0.60 -3.21
C VAL A 94 8.14 0.12 -3.22
N PRO A 95 7.57 0.50 -2.06
CA PRO A 95 8.16 0.44 -0.72
C PRO A 95 7.84 -0.85 0.05
N VAL A 96 8.66 -1.11 1.07
CA VAL A 96 8.30 -1.99 2.20
C VAL A 96 8.12 -1.11 3.44
N PHE A 97 7.02 -1.31 4.15
CA PHE A 97 6.69 -0.55 5.35
C PHE A 97 6.87 -1.46 6.56
N GLU A 98 7.59 -1.03 7.58
CA GLU A 98 7.73 -1.76 8.84
C GLU A 98 7.06 -0.99 9.98
N ASP A 99 6.19 -1.68 10.72
CA ASP A 99 5.53 -1.18 11.91
C ASP A 99 5.41 -2.33 12.93
N GLY A 100 6.43 -2.43 13.78
CA GLY A 100 6.59 -3.52 14.73
C GLY A 100 6.72 -4.86 14.02
N ASP A 101 5.79 -5.77 14.30
CA ASP A 101 5.74 -7.09 13.66
C ASP A 101 5.03 -7.06 12.29
N MET A 102 4.44 -5.93 11.90
CA MET A 102 3.74 -5.76 10.63
C MET A 102 4.68 -5.22 9.55
N LYS A 103 4.77 -5.93 8.43
CA LYS A 103 5.57 -5.54 7.26
C LYS A 103 4.76 -5.48 5.96
N PRO A 104 3.73 -4.61 5.85
CA PRO A 104 2.94 -4.52 4.63
C PRO A 104 3.79 -4.04 3.44
N CYS A 105 3.58 -4.68 2.30
CA CYS A 105 4.05 -4.25 0.99
C CYS A 105 2.88 -3.70 0.18
N GLU A 106 3.12 -3.27 -1.06
CA GLU A 106 2.15 -2.63 -1.96
C GLU A 106 1.65 -1.28 -1.44
N SER A 107 2.04 -0.19 -2.12
CA SER A 107 1.79 1.17 -1.63
C SER A 107 0.33 1.49 -1.29
N ARG A 108 -0.65 0.94 -2.05
CA ARG A 108 -2.09 1.15 -1.77
C ARG A 108 -2.57 0.38 -0.54
N PHE A 109 -2.02 -0.81 -0.32
CA PHE A 109 -2.30 -1.58 0.88
C PHE A 109 -1.68 -0.92 2.12
N ILE A 110 -0.44 -0.42 1.99
CA ILE A 110 0.23 0.37 3.03
C ILE A 110 -0.61 1.59 3.42
N THR A 111 -1.12 2.36 2.45
CA THR A 111 -1.98 3.52 2.76
C THR A 111 -3.28 3.12 3.46
N GLY A 112 -3.90 2.00 3.06
CA GLY A 112 -5.09 1.47 3.74
C GLY A 112 -4.80 1.00 5.17
N TYR A 113 -3.66 0.34 5.37
CA TYR A 113 -3.14 -0.04 6.69
C TYR A 113 -2.95 1.20 7.58
N ILE A 114 -2.23 2.22 7.10
CA ILE A 114 -1.97 3.46 7.84
C ILE A 114 -3.29 4.14 8.21
N ALA A 115 -4.20 4.30 7.25
CA ALA A 115 -5.49 4.94 7.48
C ALA A 115 -6.32 4.26 8.57
N ARG A 116 -6.27 2.91 8.63
CA ARG A 116 -7.06 2.11 9.57
C ARG A 116 -6.40 1.97 10.94
N THR A 117 -5.10 1.68 10.98
CA THR A 117 -4.34 1.48 12.22
C THR A 117 -4.21 2.79 13.00
N TYR A 118 -4.00 3.90 12.28
CA TYR A 118 -3.82 5.24 12.84
C TYR A 118 -5.05 6.12 12.61
N ALA A 119 -6.25 5.55 12.69
CA ALA A 119 -7.50 6.27 12.45
C ALA A 119 -7.72 7.46 13.41
N GLY A 120 -7.18 7.39 14.63
CA GLY A 120 -7.26 8.46 15.63
C GLY A 120 -6.12 9.47 15.62
N GLU A 121 -5.16 9.36 14.68
CA GLU A 121 -4.04 10.28 14.54
C GLU A 121 -4.17 11.11 13.24
N GLY A 122 -3.69 12.35 13.28
CA GLY A 122 -3.64 13.28 12.15
C GLY A 122 -4.93 13.41 11.35
N THR A 123 -4.79 13.60 10.04
CA THR A 123 -5.91 13.76 9.11
C THR A 123 -6.70 12.45 8.95
N PRO A 124 -8.04 12.46 9.03
CA PRO A 124 -8.88 11.31 8.67
C PRO A 124 -8.79 11.02 7.16
N LEU A 125 -7.95 10.05 6.78
CA LEU A 125 -7.75 9.67 5.37
C LEU A 125 -8.93 8.91 4.74
N VAL A 126 -9.80 8.34 5.56
CA VAL A 126 -10.97 7.58 5.11
C VAL A 126 -12.22 8.10 5.82
N PRO A 127 -13.29 8.44 5.09
CA PRO A 127 -14.53 8.93 5.68
C PRO A 127 -15.25 7.82 6.43
N SER A 128 -16.02 8.20 7.46
CA SER A 128 -16.87 7.27 8.22
C SER A 128 -18.22 7.02 7.56
N ASP A 129 -18.71 7.96 6.74
CA ASP A 129 -19.98 7.80 6.04
C ASP A 129 -19.86 6.73 4.94
N PRO A 130 -20.77 5.74 4.88
CA PRO A 130 -20.70 4.66 3.90
C PRO A 130 -20.77 5.13 2.43
N LYS A 131 -21.48 6.22 2.13
CA LYS A 131 -21.60 6.73 0.75
C LYS A 131 -20.30 7.42 0.34
N GLU A 132 -19.74 8.25 1.21
CA GLU A 132 -18.43 8.87 0.99
C GLU A 132 -17.33 7.80 0.87
N TRP A 133 -17.36 6.77 1.72
CA TRP A 133 -16.43 5.66 1.66
C TRP A 133 -16.53 4.89 0.33
N THR A 134 -17.75 4.67 -0.16
CA THR A 134 -17.97 4.04 -1.47
C THR A 134 -17.35 4.87 -2.59
N ALA A 135 -17.47 6.19 -2.54
CA ALA A 135 -16.84 7.08 -3.51
C ALA A 135 -15.30 7.00 -3.46
N VAL A 136 -14.72 6.94 -2.26
CA VAL A 136 -13.26 6.78 -2.07
C VAL A 136 -12.77 5.46 -2.67
N ILE A 137 -13.46 4.34 -2.42
CA ILE A 137 -13.10 3.04 -3.01
C ILE A 137 -13.19 3.13 -4.54
N GLN A 138 -14.29 3.67 -5.07
CA GLN A 138 -14.48 3.77 -6.52
C GLN A 138 -13.36 4.58 -7.18
N TRP A 139 -12.99 5.73 -6.62
CA TRP A 139 -11.88 6.53 -7.14
C TRP A 139 -10.52 5.86 -6.95
N SER A 140 -10.32 5.10 -5.88
CA SER A 140 -9.10 4.31 -5.68
C SER A 140 -8.94 3.22 -6.75
N GLU A 141 -10.03 2.55 -7.13
CA GLU A 141 -10.03 1.57 -8.21
C GLU A 141 -9.83 2.23 -9.59
N VAL A 142 -10.47 3.38 -9.84
CA VAL A 142 -10.23 4.16 -11.08
C VAL A 142 -8.77 4.59 -11.16
N GLU A 143 -8.19 5.07 -10.06
CA GLU A 143 -6.78 5.45 -10.00
C GLU A 143 -5.88 4.25 -10.29
N SER A 144 -6.13 3.09 -9.68
CA SER A 144 -5.30 1.90 -9.85
C SER A 144 -5.43 1.26 -11.23
N GLN A 145 -6.62 1.23 -11.82
CA GLN A 145 -6.91 0.45 -13.02
C GLN A 145 -6.88 1.29 -14.31
N GLN A 146 -7.24 2.57 -14.23
CA GLN A 146 -7.36 3.43 -15.41
C GLN A 146 -6.19 4.42 -15.48
N PHE A 147 -5.91 5.11 -14.39
CA PHE A 147 -4.91 6.18 -14.36
C PHE A 147 -3.48 5.65 -14.27
N ASP A 148 -3.16 4.84 -13.26
CA ASP A 148 -1.79 4.38 -12.94
C ASP A 148 -1.10 3.68 -14.12
N PRO A 149 -1.72 2.76 -14.88
CA PRO A 149 -1.01 2.06 -15.96
C PRO A 149 -0.47 2.99 -17.06
N THR A 150 -1.15 4.11 -17.31
CA THR A 150 -0.72 5.11 -18.30
C THR A 150 0.23 6.13 -17.66
N ALA A 151 -0.13 6.65 -16.48
CA ALA A 151 0.65 7.66 -15.76
C ALA A 151 2.03 7.13 -15.33
N SER A 152 2.12 5.87 -14.90
CA SER A 152 3.36 5.21 -14.49
C SER A 152 4.30 5.03 -15.69
N LYS A 153 3.79 4.67 -16.87
CA LYS A 153 4.60 4.57 -18.10
C LYS A 153 5.12 5.95 -18.54
N LEU A 154 4.26 6.97 -18.51
CA LEU A 154 4.67 8.32 -18.85
C LEU A 154 5.73 8.86 -17.88
N SER A 155 5.56 8.61 -16.58
CA SER A 155 6.55 8.95 -15.55
C SER A 155 7.86 8.19 -15.75
N CYS A 156 7.81 6.94 -16.22
CA CYS A 156 9.00 6.19 -16.56
C CYS A 156 9.80 6.88 -17.68
N GLU A 157 9.13 7.29 -18.75
CA GLU A 157 9.74 7.96 -19.91
C GLU A 157 10.34 9.33 -19.57
N LEU A 158 9.62 10.15 -18.80
CA LEU A 158 9.99 11.55 -18.56
C LEU A 158 10.88 11.74 -17.33
N VAL A 159 10.67 10.95 -16.27
CA VAL A 159 11.34 11.16 -14.98
C VAL A 159 12.38 10.09 -14.73
N ILE A 160 11.99 8.81 -14.80
CA ILE A 160 12.88 7.72 -14.43
C ILE A 160 14.03 7.59 -15.43
N LYS A 161 13.75 7.59 -16.74
CA LYS A 161 14.80 7.53 -17.76
C LYS A 161 15.81 8.68 -17.62
N ALA A 162 15.33 9.91 -17.39
CA ALA A 162 16.19 11.07 -17.19
C ALA A 162 17.13 10.90 -15.98
N ILE A 163 16.63 10.41 -14.85
CA ILE A 163 17.44 10.12 -13.65
C ILE A 163 18.52 9.08 -13.93
N PHE A 164 18.22 8.07 -14.76
CA PHE A 164 19.15 7.02 -15.14
C PHE A 164 19.98 7.34 -16.39
N GLY A 165 19.96 8.58 -16.89
CA GLY A 165 20.71 8.99 -18.08
C GLY A 165 20.30 8.25 -19.37
N ARG A 166 19.05 7.77 -19.44
CA ARG A 166 18.48 7.10 -20.61
C ARG A 166 17.70 8.08 -21.47
N THR A 167 17.63 7.80 -22.76
CA THR A 167 16.91 8.62 -23.74
C THR A 167 15.39 8.41 -23.64
N THR A 168 14.65 9.51 -23.57
CA THR A 168 13.18 9.53 -23.64
C THR A 168 12.71 9.15 -25.03
N ASP A 169 11.64 8.34 -25.10
CA ASP A 169 10.94 8.07 -26.35
C ASP A 169 9.81 9.10 -26.54
N GLU A 170 10.08 10.13 -27.33
CA GLU A 170 9.14 11.23 -27.57
C GLU A 170 7.82 10.75 -28.21
N ALA A 171 7.87 9.72 -29.05
CA ALA A 171 6.66 9.18 -29.67
C ALA A 171 5.77 8.47 -28.63
N ALA A 172 6.39 7.68 -27.75
CA ALA A 172 5.69 7.06 -26.64
C ALA A 172 5.12 8.10 -25.66
N VAL A 173 5.86 9.18 -25.39
CA VAL A 173 5.40 10.29 -24.53
C VAL A 173 4.14 10.94 -25.07
N GLU A 174 4.10 11.30 -26.35
CA GLU A 174 2.94 11.94 -26.96
C GLU A 174 1.72 11.00 -26.98
N GLU A 175 1.92 9.72 -27.29
CA GLU A 175 0.85 8.72 -27.22
C GLU A 175 0.28 8.58 -25.79
N LEU A 176 1.17 8.49 -24.79
CA LEU A 176 0.78 8.32 -23.38
C LEU A 176 0.11 9.57 -22.83
N LYS A 177 0.57 10.78 -23.17
CA LYS A 177 -0.12 12.04 -22.84
C LYS A 177 -1.54 12.06 -23.40
N ALA A 178 -1.72 11.73 -24.68
CA ALA A 178 -3.04 11.69 -25.31
C ALA A 178 -3.97 10.64 -24.69
N LYS A 179 -3.42 9.49 -24.24
CA LYS A 179 -4.19 8.50 -23.47
C LYS A 179 -4.59 9.04 -22.09
N LEU A 180 -3.69 9.74 -21.41
CA LEU A 180 -3.94 10.28 -20.08
C LEU A 180 -5.02 11.39 -20.10
N MET A 181 -4.96 12.30 -21.08
CA MET A 181 -5.97 13.34 -21.28
C MET A 181 -7.38 12.75 -21.43
N ARG A 182 -7.53 11.67 -22.21
CA ARG A 182 -8.81 10.98 -22.39
C ARG A 182 -9.38 10.34 -21.13
N ILE A 183 -8.56 10.08 -20.12
CA ILE A 183 -9.01 9.58 -18.81
C ILE A 183 -9.55 10.75 -17.97
N GLN A 184 -8.96 11.95 -18.09
CA GLN A 184 -9.37 13.14 -17.35
C GLN A 184 -10.68 13.76 -17.86
N GLU A 185 -11.04 13.51 -19.12
CA GLU A 185 -12.25 14.03 -19.76
C GLU A 185 -13.51 13.16 -19.49
N ARG A 186 -13.40 12.10 -18.69
CA ARG A 186 -14.51 11.21 -18.31
C ARG A 186 -15.10 11.61 -16.96
#